data_AF-A0A068UH32-F1
#
_entry.id   AF-A0A068UH32-F1
#
_cell.length_a   1.000
_cell.length_b   1.000
_cell.length_c   1.000
_cell.angle_alpha   90.00
_cell.angle_beta   90.00
_cell.angle_gamma   90.00
#
_symmetry.space_group_name_H-M   'P 1'
#
loop_
_entity.id
_entity.type
_entity.pdbx_description
1 polymer ?
#
loop_
_entity_poly.entity_id
_entity_poly.type
_entity_poly.pdbx_seq_one_letter_code
_entity_poly.pdbx_strand_id
1 'polypeptide(L)'
;MHGVKEGRLSEGLAPRHCALSLVGEPIMYPEINTLVDELHRRRISTFLVTNAQFPEKIKLLKPVTQLYVSVDAATKDSLKAIDRPLFGDFWERFVESLKALKDKQQRTVYRLTLVKGWNTEDVDAYSSLFGTGNPDFIEIKGVTYCGSSATSKLTMENVPWHYDVKEFSEALCQRSNGEYEVACEHVHSCCVLLAKVEKFKVDGQWYTWIDYEKFHDLVASGKSFTSNDYMAPTPSWAVYGAEEGGFDPEQTRYKKERHHKNSR
;
A
#
# COMPACT_ATOMS: atom_id res chain seq x y z
N MET A 1 -31.09 6.24 -12.48
CA MET A 1 -30.66 5.91 -11.10
C MET A 1 -30.24 7.21 -10.43
N HIS A 2 -31.02 7.75 -9.48
CA HIS A 2 -30.69 9.05 -8.86
C HIS A 2 -29.30 8.97 -8.20
N GLY A 3 -28.43 9.94 -8.49
CA GLY A 3 -27.08 10.04 -7.92
C GLY A 3 -25.96 9.33 -8.68
N VAL A 4 -26.25 8.59 -9.75
CA VAL A 4 -25.22 7.94 -10.58
C VAL A 4 -25.04 8.70 -11.90
N LYS A 5 -23.82 9.15 -12.18
CA LYS A 5 -23.46 9.77 -13.47
C LYS A 5 -23.28 8.68 -14.53
N GLU A 6 -23.93 8.83 -15.68
CA GLU A 6 -23.93 7.81 -16.75
C GLU A 6 -22.52 7.45 -17.22
N GLY A 7 -21.65 8.44 -17.49
CA GLY A 7 -20.26 8.17 -17.87
C GLY A 7 -19.48 7.36 -16.82
N ARG A 8 -19.69 7.63 -15.53
CA ARG A 8 -19.05 6.86 -14.44
C ARG A 8 -19.60 5.43 -14.33
N LEU A 9 -20.87 5.22 -14.66
CA LEU A 9 -21.45 3.88 -14.74
C LEU A 9 -20.82 3.07 -15.89
N SER A 10 -20.71 3.67 -17.07
CA SER A 10 -20.07 3.05 -18.23
C SER A 10 -18.60 2.68 -17.94
N GLU A 11 -17.84 3.59 -17.31
CA GLU A 11 -16.48 3.32 -16.84
C GLU A 11 -16.43 2.16 -15.83
N GLY A 12 -17.34 2.15 -14.85
CA GLY A 12 -17.39 1.11 -13.81
C GLY A 12 -17.72 -0.30 -14.34
N LEU A 13 -18.43 -0.39 -15.48
CA LEU A 13 -18.71 -1.66 -16.17
C LEU A 13 -17.54 -2.14 -17.04
N ALA A 14 -16.52 -1.31 -17.26
CA ALA A 14 -15.32 -1.61 -18.02
C ALA A 14 -14.05 -1.48 -17.12
N PRO A 15 -13.85 -2.40 -16.16
CA PRO A 15 -12.79 -2.26 -15.16
C PRO A 15 -11.40 -2.22 -15.78
N ARG A 16 -10.57 -1.29 -15.30
CA ARG A 16 -9.16 -1.12 -15.70
C ARG A 16 -8.16 -1.66 -14.68
N HIS A 17 -8.61 -1.94 -13.46
CA HIS A 17 -7.76 -2.29 -12.33
C HIS A 17 -8.39 -3.44 -11.52
N CYS A 18 -7.57 -4.39 -11.09
CA CYS A 18 -7.96 -5.50 -10.23
C CYS A 18 -7.14 -5.46 -8.94
N ALA A 19 -7.83 -5.27 -7.81
CA ALA A 19 -7.24 -5.38 -6.48
C ALA A 19 -7.45 -6.80 -5.94
N LEU A 20 -6.38 -7.58 -5.91
CA LEU A 20 -6.34 -8.92 -5.32
C LEU A 20 -6.03 -8.76 -3.83
N SER A 21 -7.02 -8.31 -3.06
CA SER A 21 -6.79 -7.89 -1.66
C SER A 21 -8.04 -7.89 -0.76
N LEU A 22 -9.10 -8.62 -1.13
CA LEU A 22 -10.39 -8.53 -0.43
C LEU A 22 -10.40 -9.33 0.90
N VAL A 23 -10.37 -10.65 0.81
CA VAL A 23 -10.39 -11.58 1.94
C VAL A 23 -9.53 -12.80 1.58
N GLY A 24 -8.86 -13.36 2.59
CA GLY A 24 -7.96 -14.50 2.41
C GLY A 24 -6.59 -14.08 1.89
N GLU A 25 -5.82 -15.06 1.45
CA GLU A 25 -4.46 -14.86 0.95
C GLU A 25 -4.40 -15.19 -0.56
N PRO A 26 -4.42 -14.18 -1.44
CA PRO A 26 -4.57 -14.39 -2.89
C PRO A 26 -3.41 -15.18 -3.49
N ILE A 27 -2.20 -15.06 -2.93
CA ILE A 27 -1.01 -15.74 -3.45
C ILE A 27 -1.04 -17.26 -3.22
N MET A 28 -1.94 -17.75 -2.37
CA MET A 28 -2.18 -19.19 -2.19
C MET A 28 -2.93 -19.82 -3.37
N TYR A 29 -3.64 -19.03 -4.17
CA TYR A 29 -4.42 -19.57 -5.29
C TYR A 29 -3.50 -20.26 -6.30
N PRO A 30 -3.70 -21.56 -6.61
CA PRO A 30 -2.77 -22.31 -7.45
C PRO A 30 -2.55 -21.73 -8.84
N GLU A 31 -3.56 -21.06 -9.40
CA GLU A 31 -3.52 -20.46 -10.74
C GLU A 31 -3.35 -18.94 -10.71
N ILE A 32 -2.77 -18.38 -9.63
CA ILE A 32 -2.59 -16.93 -9.48
C ILE A 32 -1.85 -16.30 -10.67
N ASN A 33 -0.82 -16.98 -11.20
CA ASN A 33 -0.09 -16.49 -12.37
C ASN A 33 -0.95 -16.52 -13.65
N THR A 34 -1.74 -17.58 -13.85
CA THR A 34 -2.69 -17.67 -14.98
C THR A 34 -3.73 -16.55 -14.92
N LEU A 35 -4.26 -16.28 -13.73
CA LEU A 35 -5.21 -15.19 -13.51
C LEU A 35 -4.58 -13.82 -13.82
N VAL A 36 -3.37 -13.56 -13.33
CA VAL A 36 -2.64 -12.31 -13.59
C VAL A 36 -2.37 -12.14 -15.09
N ASP A 37 -1.91 -13.18 -15.78
CA ASP A 37 -1.67 -13.15 -17.23
C ASP A 37 -2.95 -12.79 -18.00
N GLU A 38 -4.09 -13.40 -17.63
CA GLU A 38 -5.37 -13.15 -18.29
C GLU A 38 -5.89 -11.72 -18.05
N LEU A 39 -5.69 -11.18 -16.85
CA LEU A 39 -6.01 -9.78 -16.54
C LEU A 39 -5.15 -8.83 -17.36
N HIS A 40 -3.84 -9.08 -17.46
CA HIS A 40 -2.92 -8.25 -18.24
C HIS A 40 -3.20 -8.32 -19.75
N ARG A 41 -3.57 -9.50 -20.27
CA ARG A 41 -4.01 -9.66 -21.67
C ARG A 41 -5.22 -8.79 -22.01
N ARG A 42 -6.07 -8.50 -21.01
CA ARG A 42 -7.22 -7.60 -21.11
C ARG A 42 -6.89 -6.14 -20.76
N ARG A 43 -5.61 -5.80 -20.58
CA ARG A 43 -5.14 -4.47 -20.11
C ARG A 43 -5.81 -4.03 -18.80
N ILE A 44 -5.93 -4.97 -17.87
CA ILE A 44 -6.39 -4.73 -16.49
C ILE A 44 -5.16 -4.80 -15.59
N SER A 45 -4.81 -3.70 -14.93
CA SER A 45 -3.65 -3.67 -14.02
C SER A 45 -3.94 -4.45 -12.74
N THR A 46 -2.91 -4.98 -12.08
CA THR A 46 -3.07 -5.87 -10.92
C THR A 46 -2.32 -5.38 -9.69
N PHE A 47 -3.04 -5.30 -8.58
CA PHE A 47 -2.49 -4.94 -7.26
C PHE A 47 -2.70 -6.14 -6.34
N LEU A 48 -1.61 -6.83 -5.99
CA LEU A 48 -1.68 -8.03 -5.15
C LEU A 48 -1.18 -7.71 -3.76
N VAL A 49 -1.97 -8.06 -2.74
CA VAL A 49 -1.59 -7.92 -1.33
C VAL A 49 -1.37 -9.31 -0.73
N THR A 50 -0.27 -9.49 -0.01
CA THR A 50 0.04 -10.72 0.74
C THR A 50 0.43 -10.41 2.18
N ASN A 51 0.12 -11.34 3.09
CA ASN A 51 0.49 -11.27 4.51
C ASN A 51 1.92 -11.75 4.83
N ALA A 52 2.77 -11.94 3.81
CA ALA A 52 4.16 -12.38 3.95
C ALA A 52 4.34 -13.81 4.54
N GLN A 53 3.34 -14.69 4.44
CA GLN A 53 3.47 -16.06 4.95
C GLN A 53 3.86 -17.10 3.88
N PHE A 54 4.09 -16.69 2.61
CA PHE A 54 4.32 -17.63 1.49
C PHE A 54 5.52 -17.21 0.62
N PRO A 55 6.76 -17.25 1.16
CA PRO A 55 7.94 -16.75 0.46
C PRO A 55 8.18 -17.41 -0.90
N GLU A 56 7.98 -18.73 -1.01
CA GLU A 56 8.12 -19.46 -2.28
C GLU A 56 7.09 -19.01 -3.33
N LYS A 57 5.87 -18.66 -2.89
CA LYS A 57 4.84 -18.15 -3.80
C LYS A 57 5.18 -16.73 -4.27
N ILE A 58 5.77 -15.90 -3.41
CA ILE A 58 6.29 -14.59 -3.81
C ILE A 58 7.37 -14.78 -4.88
N LYS A 59 8.37 -15.65 -4.66
CA LYS A 59 9.43 -15.92 -5.65
C LYS A 59 8.87 -16.33 -7.01
N LEU A 60 7.89 -17.23 -7.04
CA LEU A 60 7.25 -17.73 -8.27
C LEU A 60 6.23 -16.79 -8.90
N LEU A 61 5.80 -15.73 -8.20
CA LEU A 61 4.81 -14.79 -8.72
C LEU A 61 5.38 -14.04 -9.93
N LYS A 62 4.66 -14.10 -11.05
CA LYS A 62 4.92 -13.30 -12.25
C LYS A 62 4.73 -11.81 -11.95
N PRO A 63 5.31 -10.89 -12.76
CA PRO A 63 5.12 -9.47 -12.55
C PRO A 63 3.64 -9.08 -12.45
N VAL A 64 3.26 -8.46 -11.33
CA VAL A 64 2.00 -7.71 -11.17
C VAL A 64 2.30 -6.22 -11.31
N THR A 65 1.28 -5.37 -11.45
CA THR A 65 1.51 -3.92 -11.55
C THR A 65 2.09 -3.36 -10.25
N GLN A 66 1.62 -3.82 -9.11
CA GLN A 66 2.21 -3.49 -7.81
C GLN A 66 1.97 -4.62 -6.80
N LEU A 67 3.04 -5.03 -6.12
CA LEU A 67 3.02 -6.07 -5.11
C LEU A 67 3.16 -5.45 -3.72
N TYR A 68 2.16 -5.71 -2.87
CA TYR A 68 2.14 -5.26 -1.49
C TYR A 68 2.41 -6.41 -0.55
N VAL A 69 3.26 -6.16 0.45
CA VAL A 69 3.34 -6.96 1.65
C VAL A 69 2.72 -6.15 2.79
N SER A 70 1.71 -6.70 3.46
CA SER A 70 1.20 -6.13 4.70
C SER A 70 2.24 -6.34 5.80
N VAL A 71 2.67 -5.25 6.44
CA VAL A 71 3.61 -5.26 7.56
C VAL A 71 2.91 -4.61 8.75
N ASP A 72 2.06 -5.39 9.41
CA ASP A 72 1.23 -4.90 10.51
C ASP A 72 1.99 -4.84 11.85
N ALA A 73 3.17 -5.48 11.89
CA ALA A 73 4.06 -5.52 13.04
C ALA A 73 5.54 -5.67 12.62
N ALA A 74 6.46 -5.13 13.44
CA ALA A 74 7.89 -5.10 13.12
C ALA A 74 8.77 -6.06 13.93
N THR A 75 8.21 -6.81 14.88
CA THR A 75 8.94 -7.81 15.68
C THR A 75 8.18 -9.13 15.75
N LYS A 76 8.87 -10.22 16.11
CA LYS A 76 8.25 -11.54 16.26
C LYS A 76 7.10 -11.54 17.27
N ASP A 77 7.27 -10.84 18.37
CA ASP A 77 6.27 -10.78 19.45
C ASP A 77 5.06 -9.93 19.05
N SER A 78 5.29 -8.76 18.44
CA SER A 78 4.19 -7.90 17.97
C SER A 78 3.43 -8.56 16.82
N LEU A 79 4.11 -9.22 15.88
CA LEU A 79 3.46 -9.96 14.79
C LEU A 79 2.57 -11.09 15.32
N LYS A 80 3.05 -11.83 16.33
CA LYS A 80 2.24 -12.87 16.98
C LYS A 80 1.01 -12.30 17.69
N ALA A 81 1.15 -11.15 18.34
CA ALA A 81 0.08 -10.52 19.10
C ALA A 81 -1.02 -9.93 18.19
N ILE A 82 -0.62 -9.29 17.08
CA ILE A 82 -1.50 -8.59 16.15
C ILE A 82 -2.11 -9.56 15.14
N ASP A 83 -1.28 -10.29 14.40
CA ASP A 83 -1.72 -11.06 13.23
C ASP A 83 -2.22 -12.47 13.58
N ARG A 84 -1.86 -12.98 14.76
CA ARG A 84 -2.20 -14.34 15.23
C ARG A 84 -1.96 -15.40 14.14
N PRO A 85 -0.72 -15.50 13.63
CA PRO A 85 -0.41 -16.31 12.46
C PRO A 85 -0.65 -17.80 12.71
N LEU A 86 -1.03 -18.50 11.64
CA LEU A 86 -1.36 -19.93 11.68
C LEU A 86 -0.11 -20.84 11.73
N PHE A 87 1.00 -20.38 11.18
CA PHE A 87 2.23 -21.16 11.05
C PHE A 87 3.11 -21.00 12.30
N GLY A 88 3.81 -22.06 12.72
CA GLY A 88 4.73 -22.01 13.86
C GLY A 88 6.03 -21.25 13.55
N ASP A 89 6.47 -21.30 12.29
CA ASP A 89 7.63 -20.61 11.70
C ASP A 89 7.25 -19.24 11.10
N PHE A 90 6.20 -18.60 11.62
CA PHE A 90 5.60 -17.41 11.00
C PHE A 90 6.59 -16.26 10.77
N TRP A 91 7.49 -16.03 11.73
CA TRP A 91 8.45 -14.93 11.68
C TRP A 91 9.53 -15.18 10.63
N GLU A 92 10.01 -16.42 10.56
CA GLU A 92 10.99 -16.85 9.58
C GLU A 92 10.39 -16.72 8.17
N ARG A 93 9.13 -17.12 7.97
CA ARG A 93 8.40 -16.93 6.70
C ARG A 93 8.19 -15.47 6.34
N PHE A 94 7.88 -14.63 7.33
CA PHE A 94 7.74 -13.19 7.17
C PHE A 94 9.06 -12.58 6.65
N VAL A 95 10.18 -12.83 7.35
CA VAL A 95 11.51 -12.34 6.95
C VAL A 95 11.90 -12.85 5.56
N GLU A 96 11.69 -14.13 5.26
CA GLU A 96 11.99 -14.69 3.94
C GLU A 96 11.09 -14.12 2.83
N SER A 97 9.86 -13.73 3.15
CA SER A 97 8.96 -13.06 2.21
C SER A 97 9.41 -11.63 1.92
N LEU A 98 9.90 -10.90 2.93
CA LEU A 98 10.52 -9.60 2.72
C LEU A 98 11.75 -9.69 1.82
N LYS A 99 12.63 -10.68 2.05
CA LYS A 99 13.78 -10.93 1.17
C LYS A 99 13.34 -11.29 -0.26
N ALA A 100 12.33 -12.15 -0.42
CA ALA A 100 11.78 -12.48 -1.73
C ALA A 100 11.16 -11.26 -2.45
N LEU A 101 10.65 -10.29 -1.70
CA LEU A 101 10.15 -9.03 -2.24
C LEU A 101 11.28 -8.19 -2.86
N LYS A 102 12.46 -8.16 -2.21
CA LYS A 102 13.64 -7.42 -2.69
C LYS A 102 14.09 -7.82 -4.08
N ASP A 103 13.94 -9.10 -4.42
CA ASP A 103 14.35 -9.64 -5.71
C ASP A 103 13.35 -9.32 -6.85
N LYS A 104 12.19 -8.73 -6.52
CA LYS A 104 11.20 -8.33 -7.52
C LYS A 104 11.59 -7.04 -8.22
N GLN A 105 11.35 -7.05 -9.54
CA GLN A 105 11.62 -5.90 -10.40
C GLN A 105 10.41 -4.98 -10.57
N GLN A 106 9.20 -5.51 -10.39
CA GLN A 106 7.97 -4.71 -10.37
C GLN A 106 7.90 -3.80 -9.13
N ARG A 107 6.92 -2.88 -9.09
CA ARG A 107 6.70 -2.01 -7.93
C ARG A 107 6.38 -2.83 -6.69
N THR A 108 7.11 -2.58 -5.61
CA THR A 108 6.95 -3.26 -4.33
C THR A 108 6.61 -2.28 -3.22
N VAL A 109 5.73 -2.70 -2.31
CA VAL A 109 5.21 -1.82 -1.24
C VAL A 109 5.18 -2.56 0.07
N TYR A 110 5.68 -1.94 1.12
CA TYR A 110 5.26 -2.27 2.48
C TYR A 110 4.04 -1.46 2.84
N ARG A 111 2.95 -2.12 3.22
CA ARG A 111 1.76 -1.44 3.73
C ARG A 111 1.65 -1.65 5.22
N LEU A 112 1.79 -0.57 5.97
CA LEU A 112 1.76 -0.55 7.43
C LEU A 112 0.39 -0.06 7.87
N THR A 113 -0.33 -0.89 8.62
CA THR A 113 -1.59 -0.47 9.25
C THR A 113 -1.31 0.08 10.63
N LEU A 114 -1.41 1.40 10.80
CA LEU A 114 -1.13 2.08 12.06
C LEU A 114 -2.34 1.98 12.99
N VAL A 115 -2.11 1.45 14.19
CA VAL A 115 -3.11 1.25 15.24
C VAL A 115 -2.62 1.97 16.50
N LYS A 116 -3.38 2.99 16.94
CA LYS A 116 -3.00 3.82 18.08
C LYS A 116 -2.91 2.99 19.36
N GLY A 117 -1.77 3.11 20.05
CA GLY A 117 -1.46 2.40 21.29
C GLY A 117 -1.03 0.94 21.11
N TRP A 118 -0.81 0.49 19.86
CA TRP A 118 -0.38 -0.88 19.56
C TRP A 118 0.96 -0.91 18.84
N ASN A 119 1.12 -0.14 17.75
CA ASN A 119 2.34 -0.15 16.93
C ASN A 119 2.87 1.25 16.57
N THR A 120 2.34 2.31 17.20
CA THR A 120 2.73 3.70 16.96
C THR A 120 4.08 4.09 17.52
N GLU A 121 4.66 3.30 18.43
CA GLU A 121 5.95 3.58 19.07
C GLU A 121 7.13 2.80 18.43
N ASP A 122 6.82 1.86 17.53
CA ASP A 122 7.77 0.88 16.99
C ASP A 122 8.60 1.41 15.81
N VAL A 123 8.83 2.72 15.70
CA VAL A 123 9.49 3.36 14.55
C VAL A 123 10.85 2.70 14.24
N ASP A 124 11.64 2.41 15.29
CA ASP A 124 12.96 1.78 15.15
C ASP A 124 12.89 0.33 14.72
N ALA A 125 11.87 -0.40 15.15
CA ALA A 125 11.66 -1.76 14.72
C ALA A 125 11.24 -1.79 13.23
N TYR A 126 10.33 -0.90 12.81
CA TYR A 126 9.93 -0.81 11.40
C TYR A 126 11.08 -0.41 10.48
N SER A 127 11.88 0.60 10.86
CA SER A 127 13.02 1.04 10.04
C SER A 127 14.04 -0.07 9.85
N SER A 128 14.23 -0.96 10.84
CA SER A 128 15.13 -2.12 10.72
C SER A 128 14.72 -3.11 9.61
N LEU A 129 13.44 -3.14 9.22
CA LEU A 129 12.93 -4.01 8.15
C LEU A 129 13.20 -3.46 6.75
N PHE A 130 13.54 -2.17 6.61
CA PHE A 130 13.72 -1.51 5.32
C PHE A 130 14.84 -2.16 4.51
N GLY A 131 16.00 -2.39 5.13
CA GLY A 131 17.12 -3.06 4.47
C GLY A 131 16.84 -4.52 4.08
N THR A 132 15.88 -5.17 4.74
CA THR A 132 15.55 -6.58 4.50
C THR A 132 14.87 -6.78 3.15
N GLY A 133 13.79 -6.04 2.87
CA GLY A 133 13.04 -6.17 1.61
C GLY A 133 13.20 -5.00 0.64
N ASN A 134 13.77 -3.88 1.08
CA ASN A 134 14.10 -2.70 0.28
C ASN A 134 13.01 -2.30 -0.74
N PRO A 135 11.75 -2.11 -0.28
CA PRO A 135 10.62 -1.89 -1.17
C PRO A 135 10.75 -0.56 -1.93
N ASP A 136 10.02 -0.41 -3.02
CA ASP A 136 9.94 0.87 -3.73
C ASP A 136 9.21 1.94 -2.88
N PHE A 137 8.20 1.50 -2.12
CA PHE A 137 7.35 2.37 -1.32
C PHE A 137 7.02 1.80 0.06
N ILE A 138 6.72 2.71 0.98
CA ILE A 138 6.16 2.41 2.29
C ILE A 138 4.87 3.22 2.42
N GLU A 139 3.73 2.53 2.45
CA GLU A 139 2.41 3.12 2.62
C GLU A 139 1.99 2.96 4.09
N ILE A 140 1.90 4.08 4.82
CA ILE A 140 1.43 4.10 6.20
C ILE A 140 -0.02 4.54 6.20
N LYS A 141 -0.89 3.68 6.70
CA LYS A 141 -2.34 3.92 6.71
C LYS A 141 -2.93 3.73 8.09
N GLY A 142 -3.70 4.70 8.55
CA GLY A 142 -4.47 4.58 9.78
C GLY A 142 -5.53 3.48 9.71
N VAL A 143 -5.63 2.65 10.75
CA VAL A 143 -6.67 1.62 10.84
C VAL A 143 -8.06 2.25 10.75
N THR A 144 -8.96 1.63 9.99
CA THR A 144 -10.37 2.00 9.96
C THR A 144 -11.15 1.05 10.85
N TYR A 145 -11.94 1.58 11.79
CA TYR A 145 -12.80 0.77 12.63
C TYR A 145 -14.00 0.24 11.83
N CYS A 146 -14.09 -1.09 11.71
CA CYS A 146 -15.15 -1.77 10.96
C CYS A 146 -16.27 -2.34 11.85
N GLY A 147 -16.36 -1.90 13.11
CA GLY A 147 -17.30 -2.41 14.10
C GLY A 147 -16.67 -3.43 15.07
N SER A 148 -17.41 -3.73 16.14
CA SER A 148 -16.97 -4.71 17.15
C SER A 148 -17.26 -6.13 16.68
N SER A 149 -16.26 -7.01 16.79
CA SER A 149 -16.42 -8.46 16.62
C SER A 149 -16.02 -9.18 17.89
N ALA A 150 -16.48 -10.42 18.09
CA ALA A 150 -16.13 -11.22 19.27
C ALA A 150 -14.61 -11.47 19.43
N THR A 151 -13.84 -11.31 18.34
CA THR A 151 -12.41 -11.62 18.28
C THR A 151 -11.52 -10.38 18.27
N SER A 152 -12.08 -9.18 18.03
CA SER A 152 -11.35 -7.92 17.94
C SER A 152 -11.46 -7.12 19.23
N LYS A 153 -10.31 -6.65 19.75
CA LYS A 153 -10.23 -5.69 20.86
C LYS A 153 -10.13 -4.24 20.38
N LEU A 154 -10.20 -4.01 19.06
CA LEU A 154 -10.01 -2.70 18.47
C LEU A 154 -11.23 -1.82 18.75
N THR A 155 -11.01 -0.59 19.20
CA THR A 155 -12.05 0.40 19.46
C THR A 155 -11.82 1.65 18.61
N MET A 156 -12.77 2.59 18.63
CA MET A 156 -12.60 3.90 17.99
C MET A 156 -11.40 4.69 18.53
N GLU A 157 -10.98 4.47 19.78
CA GLU A 157 -9.82 5.12 20.38
C GLU A 157 -8.50 4.68 19.75
N ASN A 158 -8.48 3.50 19.12
CA ASN A 158 -7.32 2.97 18.42
C ASN A 158 -7.19 3.49 16.98
N VAL A 159 -8.19 4.21 16.47
CA VAL A 159 -8.14 4.83 15.13
C VAL A 159 -7.29 6.09 15.20
N PRO A 160 -6.12 6.13 14.53
CA PRO A 160 -5.29 7.33 14.51
C PRO A 160 -5.94 8.40 13.65
N TRP A 161 -5.71 9.66 14.02
CA TRP A 161 -5.96 10.79 13.15
C TRP A 161 -4.87 10.89 12.10
N HIS A 162 -5.15 11.64 11.04
CA HIS A 162 -4.17 11.86 9.99
C HIS A 162 -2.88 12.50 10.50
N TYR A 163 -2.96 13.42 11.48
CA TYR A 163 -1.76 14.01 12.08
C TYR A 163 -0.89 12.96 12.78
N ASP A 164 -1.49 11.97 13.47
CA ASP A 164 -0.74 10.87 14.11
C ASP A 164 0.01 10.04 13.03
N VAL A 165 -0.63 9.80 11.87
CA VAL A 165 -0.01 9.09 10.73
C VAL A 165 1.13 9.91 10.11
N LYS A 166 0.97 11.24 9.98
CA LYS A 166 2.02 12.14 9.49
C LYS A 166 3.25 12.12 10.41
N GLU A 167 3.04 12.32 11.71
CA GLU A 167 4.13 12.31 12.70
C GLU A 167 4.90 10.99 12.69
N PHE A 168 4.20 9.86 12.64
CA PHE A 168 4.83 8.55 12.52
C PHE A 168 5.63 8.41 11.22
N SER A 169 5.07 8.86 10.10
CA SER A 169 5.70 8.76 8.78
C SER A 169 6.95 9.64 8.67
N GLU A 170 6.93 10.84 9.25
CA GLU A 170 8.09 11.75 9.32
C GLU A 170 9.18 11.18 10.22
N ALA A 171 8.82 10.61 11.38
CA ALA A 171 9.77 9.93 12.25
C ALA A 171 10.44 8.74 11.54
N LEU A 172 9.65 7.95 10.80
CA LEU A 172 10.14 6.80 10.04
C LEU A 172 11.05 7.23 8.87
N CYS A 173 10.68 8.32 8.19
CA CYS A 173 11.51 8.97 7.17
C CYS A 173 12.87 9.39 7.75
N GLN A 174 12.90 10.02 8.93
CA GLN A 174 14.15 10.41 9.58
C GLN A 174 15.04 9.21 9.91
N ARG A 175 14.44 8.10 10.39
CA ARG A 175 15.18 6.85 10.68
C ARG A 175 15.69 6.13 9.44
N SER A 176 15.16 6.44 8.25
CA SER A 176 15.63 5.87 6.98
C SER A 176 16.97 6.45 6.50
N ASN A 177 17.51 7.47 7.16
CA ASN A 177 18.77 8.13 6.80
C ASN A 177 18.84 8.61 5.34
N GLY A 178 17.71 9.06 4.79
CA GLY A 178 17.61 9.61 3.44
C GLY A 178 17.35 8.57 2.34
N GLU A 179 17.22 7.28 2.67
CA GLU A 179 16.83 6.27 1.69
C GLU A 179 15.38 6.47 1.21
N TYR A 180 14.50 6.88 2.12
CA TYR A 180 13.10 7.16 1.85
C TYR A 180 12.74 8.57 2.30
N GLU A 181 11.89 9.23 1.53
CA GLU A 181 11.31 10.51 1.90
C GLU A 181 9.79 10.48 1.73
N VAL A 182 9.10 11.39 2.45
CA VAL A 182 7.66 11.54 2.35
C VAL A 182 7.30 12.16 0.99
N ALA A 183 6.59 11.39 0.16
CA ALA A 183 6.30 11.76 -1.23
C ALA A 183 4.86 12.24 -1.42
N CYS A 184 3.89 11.54 -0.82
CA CYS A 184 2.46 11.83 -0.99
C CYS A 184 1.70 11.70 0.33
N GLU A 185 0.52 12.33 0.41
CA GLU A 185 -0.49 12.04 1.43
C GLU A 185 -1.88 11.93 0.81
N HIS A 186 -2.79 11.24 1.49
CA HIS A 186 -4.22 11.26 1.20
C HIS A 186 -5.00 11.40 2.51
N VAL A 187 -5.30 12.65 2.87
CA VAL A 187 -5.82 13.05 4.19
C VAL A 187 -7.09 12.30 4.55
N HIS A 188 -8.01 12.11 3.59
CA HIS A 188 -9.29 11.43 3.87
C HIS A 188 -9.18 9.93 4.09
N SER A 189 -8.17 9.31 3.49
CA SER A 189 -7.90 7.88 3.70
C SER A 189 -6.95 7.65 4.87
N CYS A 190 -6.54 8.73 5.56
CA CYS A 190 -5.58 8.70 6.65
C CYS A 190 -4.28 7.99 6.25
N CYS A 191 -3.70 8.40 5.11
CA CYS A 191 -2.60 7.68 4.47
C CYS A 191 -1.45 8.61 4.09
N VAL A 192 -0.22 8.16 4.30
CA VAL A 192 1.02 8.82 3.87
C VAL A 192 1.89 7.82 3.13
N LEU A 193 2.55 8.27 2.07
CA LEU A 193 3.43 7.45 1.24
C LEU A 193 4.87 7.95 1.37
N LEU A 194 5.75 7.08 1.84
CA LEU A 194 7.19 7.24 1.69
C LEU A 194 7.63 6.55 0.39
N ALA A 195 8.52 7.21 -0.36
CA ALA A 195 9.06 6.68 -1.61
C ALA A 195 10.58 6.66 -1.57
N LYS A 196 11.17 5.66 -2.23
CA LYS A 196 12.61 5.51 -2.31
C LYS A 196 13.24 6.63 -3.14
N VAL A 197 14.13 7.41 -2.52
CA VAL A 197 14.66 8.66 -3.10
C VAL A 197 15.45 8.39 -4.37
N GLU A 198 16.40 7.46 -4.32
CA GLU A 198 17.30 7.12 -5.43
C GLU A 198 16.58 6.74 -6.74
N LYS A 199 15.32 6.32 -6.61
CA LYS A 199 14.56 5.70 -7.68
C LYS A 199 13.42 6.59 -8.18
N PHE A 200 12.68 7.20 -7.27
CA PHE A 200 11.45 7.93 -7.59
C PHE A 200 11.57 9.45 -7.44
N LYS A 201 12.72 9.99 -7.03
CA LYS A 201 12.96 11.43 -7.00
C LYS A 201 13.95 11.83 -8.09
N VAL A 202 13.43 12.32 -9.22
CA VAL A 202 14.23 12.73 -10.39
C VAL A 202 14.21 14.24 -10.48
N ASP A 203 15.40 14.87 -10.46
CA ASP A 203 15.57 16.32 -10.51
C ASP A 203 14.71 17.08 -9.46
N GLY A 204 14.60 16.49 -8.27
CA GLY A 204 13.81 17.03 -7.16
C GLY A 204 12.30 16.82 -7.26
N GLN A 205 11.81 16.15 -8.30
CA GLN A 205 10.39 15.86 -8.53
C GLN A 205 10.07 14.39 -8.28
N TRP A 206 8.89 14.12 -7.73
CA TRP A 206 8.43 12.77 -7.44
C TRP A 206 7.82 12.10 -8.67
N TYR A 207 8.18 10.84 -8.92
CA TYR A 207 7.64 9.97 -9.99
C TYR A 207 6.93 8.75 -9.40
N THR A 208 6.03 8.97 -8.44
CA THR A 208 5.33 7.90 -7.73
C THR A 208 4.11 7.39 -8.47
N TRP A 209 3.69 8.03 -9.56
CA TRP A 209 2.52 7.61 -10.33
C TRP A 209 2.85 6.43 -11.28
N ILE A 210 1.81 5.78 -11.79
CA ILE A 210 1.94 4.61 -12.68
C ILE A 210 1.50 5.01 -14.08
N ASP A 211 2.38 4.81 -15.06
CA ASP A 211 2.00 4.78 -16.47
C ASP A 211 1.44 3.39 -16.82
N TYR A 212 0.12 3.25 -16.72
CA TYR A 212 -0.55 1.97 -16.93
C TYR A 212 -0.41 1.47 -18.38
N GLU A 213 -0.47 2.37 -19.36
CA GLU A 213 -0.35 1.96 -20.77
C GLU A 213 1.05 1.40 -21.04
N LYS A 214 2.09 2.08 -20.52
CA LYS A 214 3.47 1.60 -20.60
C LYS A 214 3.67 0.28 -19.84
N PHE A 215 3.09 0.13 -18.65
CA PHE A 215 3.12 -1.14 -17.93
C PHE A 215 2.51 -2.29 -18.77
N HIS A 216 1.34 -2.06 -19.38
CA HIS A 216 0.67 -3.06 -20.21
C HIS A 216 1.50 -3.45 -21.44
N ASP A 217 2.16 -2.49 -22.06
CA ASP A 217 3.01 -2.76 -23.21
C ASP A 217 4.28 -3.50 -22.82
N LEU A 218 4.88 -3.17 -21.67
CA LEU A 218 6.05 -3.87 -21.10
C LEU A 218 5.71 -5.33 -20.78
N VAL A 219 4.61 -5.61 -20.08
CA VAL A 219 4.24 -6.99 -19.74
C VAL A 219 3.87 -7.79 -20.99
N ALA A 220 3.19 -7.19 -21.97
CA ALA A 220 2.87 -7.84 -23.24
C ALA A 220 4.12 -8.14 -24.09
N SER A 221 5.19 -7.35 -23.94
CA SER A 221 6.44 -7.57 -24.67
C SER A 221 7.18 -8.84 -24.26
N GLY A 222 6.90 -9.39 -23.07
CA GLY A 222 7.61 -10.53 -22.49
C GLY A 222 9.07 -10.26 -22.11
N LYS A 223 9.56 -9.02 -22.27
CA LYS A 223 10.92 -8.62 -21.86
C LYS A 223 10.97 -8.31 -20.37
N SER A 224 12.16 -8.39 -19.78
CA SER A 224 12.39 -7.91 -18.42
C SER A 224 12.21 -6.40 -18.34
N PHE A 225 11.54 -5.93 -17.29
CA PHE A 225 11.36 -4.52 -16.98
C PHE A 225 11.38 -4.31 -15.47
N THR A 226 11.56 -3.07 -15.06
CA THR A 226 11.60 -2.62 -13.67
C THR A 226 10.52 -1.56 -13.43
N SER A 227 10.28 -1.20 -12.18
CA SER A 227 9.34 -0.12 -11.85
C SER A 227 9.73 1.27 -12.39
N ASN A 228 11.00 1.50 -12.74
CA ASN A 228 11.43 2.73 -13.40
C ASN A 228 10.88 2.84 -14.82
N ASP A 229 10.63 1.70 -15.46
CA ASP A 229 10.19 1.67 -16.85
C ASP A 229 8.75 2.12 -17.01
N TYR A 230 7.95 2.24 -15.94
CA TYR A 230 6.54 2.66 -16.01
C TYR A 230 6.14 3.60 -14.88
N MET A 231 7.11 4.34 -14.33
CA MET A 231 6.83 5.44 -13.42
C MET A 231 6.41 6.69 -14.19
N ALA A 232 5.51 7.47 -13.60
CA ALA A 232 5.03 8.75 -14.14
C ALA A 232 5.11 9.85 -13.08
N PRO A 233 5.18 11.14 -13.49
CA PRO A 233 5.20 12.26 -12.57
C PRO A 233 4.05 12.20 -11.57
N THR A 234 4.35 12.47 -10.31
CA THR A 234 3.36 12.57 -9.24
C THR A 234 2.50 13.80 -9.49
N PRO A 235 1.17 13.68 -9.50
CA PRO A 235 0.30 14.85 -9.62
C PRO A 235 0.57 15.85 -8.51
N SER A 236 0.57 17.15 -8.82
CA SER A 236 0.90 18.20 -7.85
C SER A 236 0.01 18.18 -6.61
N TRP A 237 -1.28 17.85 -6.78
CA TRP A 237 -2.27 17.73 -5.71
C TRP A 237 -2.08 16.48 -4.81
N ALA A 238 -1.28 15.50 -5.27
CA ALA A 238 -0.96 14.29 -4.52
C ALA A 238 0.31 14.42 -3.68
N VAL A 239 1.18 15.37 -4.03
CA VAL A 239 2.46 15.58 -3.32
C VAL A 239 2.20 15.95 -1.86
N TYR A 240 3.04 15.44 -0.97
CA TYR A 240 2.95 15.72 0.46
C TYR A 240 2.94 17.23 0.75
N GLY A 241 1.98 17.70 1.54
CA GLY A 241 1.80 19.12 1.86
C GLY A 241 1.00 19.93 0.82
N ALA A 242 0.52 19.31 -0.26
CA ALA A 242 -0.37 19.97 -1.20
C ALA A 242 -1.69 20.42 -0.53
N GLU A 243 -2.26 21.53 -0.99
CA GLU A 243 -3.49 22.10 -0.43
C GLU A 243 -4.67 21.11 -0.52
N GLU A 244 -4.71 20.34 -1.60
CA GLU A 244 -5.73 19.32 -1.86
C GLU A 244 -5.62 18.11 -0.92
N GLY A 245 -4.47 17.92 -0.27
CA GLY A 245 -4.22 16.84 0.68
C GLY A 245 -4.42 15.45 0.06
N GLY A 246 -4.02 15.27 -1.20
CA GLY A 246 -4.14 14.02 -1.94
C GLY A 246 -5.38 13.85 -2.79
N PHE A 247 -6.34 14.77 -2.71
CA PHE A 247 -7.54 14.66 -3.52
C PHE A 247 -7.35 15.22 -4.91
N ASP A 248 -7.82 14.46 -5.89
CA ASP A 248 -7.94 14.92 -7.26
C ASP A 248 -8.93 16.12 -7.34
N PRO A 249 -8.46 17.31 -7.77
CA PRO A 249 -9.27 18.53 -7.83
C PRO A 249 -10.40 18.43 -8.87
N GLU A 250 -10.35 17.48 -9.80
CA GLU A 250 -11.45 17.23 -10.75
C GLU A 250 -12.66 16.54 -10.08
N GLN A 251 -12.50 16.04 -8.85
CA GLN A 251 -13.55 15.36 -8.11
C GLN A 251 -14.32 16.30 -7.18
N THR A 252 -15.65 16.26 -7.27
CA THR A 252 -16.52 17.02 -6.37
C THR A 252 -16.64 16.32 -5.02
N ARG A 253 -16.11 16.94 -3.97
CA ARG A 253 -16.19 16.41 -2.61
C ARG A 253 -17.53 16.74 -1.95
N TYR A 254 -18.22 15.71 -1.44
CA TYR A 254 -19.32 15.90 -0.51
C TYR A 254 -18.80 15.86 0.93
N LYS A 255 -18.82 17.00 1.62
CA LYS A 255 -18.53 17.07 3.06
C LYS A 255 -19.85 16.97 3.81
N LYS A 256 -20.08 15.84 4.50
CA LYS A 256 -21.23 15.72 5.40
C LYS A 256 -20.99 16.62 6.61
N GLU A 257 -21.83 17.64 6.79
CA GLU A 257 -21.81 18.45 8.01
C GLU A 257 -22.10 17.54 9.20
N ARG A 258 -21.12 17.39 10.10
CA ARG A 258 -21.30 16.66 11.34
C ARG A 258 -21.83 17.63 12.39
N HIS A 259 -23.14 17.63 12.63
CA HIS A 259 -23.74 18.30 13.79
C HIS A 259 -23.47 17.48 15.07
N HIS A 260 -22.22 17.35 15.49
CA HIS A 260 -21.96 16.91 16.86
C HIS A 260 -22.26 18.08 17.78
N LYS A 261 -23.27 17.93 18.66
CA LYS A 261 -23.47 18.86 19.77
C LYS A 261 -22.19 18.82 20.62
N ASN A 262 -21.47 19.94 20.69
CA ASN A 262 -20.42 20.11 21.68
C ASN A 262 -21.05 19.96 23.07
N SER A 263 -20.92 18.80 23.70
CA SER A 263 -21.06 18.71 25.15
C SER A 263 -19.80 19.34 25.73
N ARG A 264 -19.89 20.64 26.04
CA ARG A 264 -18.99 21.26 27.01
C ARG A 264 -19.20 20.64 28.38
#